data_AF-A0A240EKP7-F1
#
_entry.id   AF-A0A240EKP7-F1
#
_cell.length_a   1.000
_cell.length_b   1.000
_cell.length_c   1.000
_cell.angle_alpha   90.00
_cell.angle_beta   90.00
_cell.angle_gamma   90.00
#
_symmetry.space_group_name_H-M   'P 1'
#
loop_
_entity.id
_entity.type
_entity.pdbx_description
1 polymer ?
#
loop_
_entity_poly.entity_id
_entity_poly.type
_entity_poly.pdbx_seq_one_letter_code
_entity_poly.pdbx_strand_id
1 'polypeptide(L)' 'MDIVVMLTSGQFGVLEDCDNLEIEGQTVDCWVEVEESFEYLSGQVERVM' A
#
# COMPACT_ATOMS: atom_id res chain seq x y z
N MET A 1 -12.64 -2.43 2.36
CA MET A 1 -11.96 -3.30 3.34
C MET A 1 -10.51 -2.82 3.43
N ASP A 2 -9.87 -2.93 4.58
CA ASP A 2 -8.46 -2.52 4.68
C ASP A 2 -7.56 -3.64 4.15
N ILE A 3 -6.65 -3.29 3.24
CA ILE A 3 -5.77 -4.22 2.55
C ILE A 3 -4.33 -3.82 2.85
N VAL A 4 -3.51 -4.80 3.21
CA VAL A 4 -2.06 -4.60 3.35
C VAL A 4 -1.39 -4.94 2.02
N VAL A 5 -0.50 -4.06 1.56
CA VAL A 5 0.27 -4.24 0.33
C VAL A 5 1.75 -4.11 0.59
N MET A 6 2.54 -4.89 -0.14
CA MET A 6 3.98 -4.69 -0.27
C MET A 6 4.23 -3.80 -1.49
N LEU A 7 4.93 -2.69 -1.32
CA LEU A 7 5.34 -1.81 -2.40
C LEU A 7 6.67 -2.27 -2.98
N THR A 8 6.93 -1.94 -4.25
CA THR A 8 8.22 -2.25 -4.91
C THR A 8 9.42 -1.52 -4.29
N SER A 9 9.17 -0.53 -3.42
CA SER A 9 10.18 0.10 -2.57
C SER A 9 10.63 -0.78 -1.39
N GLY A 10 9.97 -1.93 -1.16
CA GLY A 10 10.18 -2.81 -0.02
C GLY A 10 9.42 -2.39 1.25
N GLN A 11 8.63 -1.31 1.19
CA GLN A 11 7.80 -0.84 2.30
C GLN A 11 6.43 -1.52 2.28
N PHE A 12 5.78 -1.57 3.45
CA PHE A 12 4.40 -2.01 3.58
C PHE A 12 3.47 -0.80 3.63
N GLY A 13 2.41 -0.86 2.83
CA GLY A 13 1.34 0.13 2.80
C GLY A 13 0.01 -0.47 3.26
N VAL A 14 -0.86 0.38 3.82
CA VAL A 14 -2.24 0.05 4.12
C VAL A 14 -3.15 0.88 3.22
N LEU A 15 -3.99 0.18 2.45
CA LEU A 15 -5.06 0.76 1.65
C LEU A 15 -6.35 0.66 2.45
N GLU A 16 -6.88 1.80 2.85
CA GLU A 16 -8.18 1.90 3.50
C GLU A 16 -9.29 1.91 2.44
N ASP A 17 -10.46 1.37 2.77
CA ASP A 17 -11.67 1.39 1.92
C ASP A 17 -11.46 0.86 0.50
N CYS A 18 -10.54 -0.09 0.32
CA CYS A 18 -10.32 -0.70 -0.98
C CYS A 18 -11.35 -1.82 -1.24
N ASP A 19 -12.00 -1.77 -2.40
CA ASP A 19 -12.99 -2.75 -2.85
C ASP A 19 -12.43 -3.73 -3.90
N ASN A 20 -11.19 -3.51 -4.37
CA ASN A 20 -10.58 -4.31 -5.44
C ASN A 20 -9.23 -4.90 -5.00
N LEU A 21 -9.10 -6.23 -5.09
CA LEU A 21 -7.89 -6.98 -4.71
C LEU A 21 -6.90 -7.17 -5.87
N GLU A 22 -7.28 -6.88 -7.12
CA GLU A 22 -6.44 -7.06 -8.31
C GLU A 22 -5.54 -5.83 -8.59
N ILE A 23 -4.79 -5.40 -7.57
CA ILE A 23 -3.99 -4.18 -7.61
C ILE A 23 -2.47 -4.42 -7.75
N GLU A 24 -2.04 -5.68 -7.84
CA GLU A 24 -0.62 -6.02 -8.08
C GLU A 24 -0.11 -5.41 -9.39
N GLY A 25 1.05 -4.78 -9.34
CA GLY A 25 1.65 -4.03 -10.44
C GLY A 25 1.05 -2.63 -10.66
N GLN A 26 -0.02 -2.25 -9.95
CA GLN A 26 -0.62 -0.92 -10.06
C GLN A 26 0.01 0.07 -9.08
N THR A 27 -0.04 1.36 -9.43
CA THR A 27 0.28 2.45 -8.49
C THR A 27 -0.95 2.78 -7.67
N VAL A 28 -0.81 2.77 -6.35
CA VAL A 28 -1.88 3.04 -5.39
C VAL A 28 -1.43 4.09 -4.37
N ASP A 29 -2.39 4.84 -3.83
CA ASP A 29 -2.16 5.78 -2.74
C ASP A 29 -2.48 5.09 -1.42
N CYS A 30 -1.50 4.96 -0.52
CA CYS A 30 -1.63 4.19 0.71
C CYS A 30 -0.88 4.84 1.88
N TRP A 31 -1.24 4.44 3.10
CA TRP A 31 -0.53 4.83 4.31
C TRP A 31 0.66 3.92 4.54
N VAL A 32 1.84 4.51 4.71
CA VAL A 32 3.09 3.80 4.98
C VAL A 32 3.64 4.24 6.32
N GLU A 33 4.06 3.29 7.15
CA GLU A 33 4.73 3.56 8.42
C GLU A 33 6.18 4.01 8.15
N VAL A 34 6.56 5.16 8.69
CA VAL A 34 7.91 5.73 8.56
C VAL A 34 8.39 6.19 9.93
N GLU A 35 9.39 5.49 10.47
CA GLU A 35 10.08 5.73 11.76
C GLU A 35 9.17 5.99 12.97
N GLU A 36 8.56 7.18 13.08
CA GLU A 36 7.71 7.61 14.19
C GLU A 36 6.36 8.21 13.72
N SER A 37 6.00 8.04 12.45
CA SER A 37 4.78 8.58 11.86
C SER A 37 4.20 7.67 10.76
N PHE A 38 3.03 8.06 10.25
CA PHE A 38 2.47 7.50 9.03
C PHE A 38 2.43 8.57 7.97
N GLU A 39 2.89 8.22 6.76
CA GLU A 39 2.87 9.10 5.60
C GLU A 39 1.91 8.55 4.55
N TYR A 40 1.17 9.44 3.90
CA TYR A 40 0.32 9.09 2.77
C TYR A 40 1.11 9.28 1.48
N LEU A 41 1.36 8.18 0.76
CA LEU A 41 2.20 8.20 -0.44
C LEU A 41 1.70 7.26 -1.52
N SER A 42 2.09 7.57 -2.76
CA SER A 42 1.83 6.71 -3.91
C SER A 42 2.97 5.70 -4.09
N GLY A 43 2.63 4.42 -4.24
CA GLY A 43 3.60 3.35 -4.48
C GLY A 43 3.08 2.31 -5.45
N GLN A 44 3.99 1.68 -6.20
CA GLN A 44 3.62 0.53 -7.03
C GLN A 44 3.52 -0.71 -6.15
N VAL A 45 2.39 -1.41 -6.21
CA VAL A 45 2.16 -2.65 -5.47
C VAL A 45 2.97 -3.76 -6.12
N GLU A 46 3.83 -4.40 -5.33
CA GLU A 46 4.49 -5.64 -5.68
C GLU A 46 3.58 -6.83 -5.40
N ARG A 47 2.90 -6.83 -4.25
CA ARG A 47 2.06 -7.94 -3.79
C ARG A 47 0.98 -7.51 -2.81
N VAL A 48 -0.19 -8.14 -2.88
CA VAL A 48 -1.29 -8.01 -1.89
C VAL A 48 -1.17 -9.09 -0.80
N MET A 49 -1.41 -8.75 0.47
CA MET A 49 -1.22 -9.62 1.65
C MET A 49 -2.52 -9.99 2.36
#